data_AF-Q0VQJ1-F1
#
_entry.id   AF-Q0VQJ1-F1
#
_cell.length_a   1.000
_cell.length_b   1.000
_cell.length_c   1.000
_cell.angle_alpha   90.00
_cell.angle_beta   90.00
_cell.angle_gamma   90.00
#
_symmetry.space_group_name_H-M   'P 1'
#
loop_
_entity.id
_entity.type
_entity.pdbx_description
1 polymer ?
#
loop_
_entity_poly.entity_id
_entity_poly.type
_entity_poly.pdbx_seq_one_letter_code
_entity_poly.pdbx_strand_id
1 'polypeptide(L)'
;MTYCVAMGLEQGLVFAADSRTNAGVDQIATYRKLHKFEVAGERAVVILSAGNLATTQSVISLLNMRLGSDRPNLHGVSSMYDVASVVGSTCREVIMRDSGQSQSSVNFGSSFIVGGQIQGEAPRLFLVYPEGNFIESTRDTPYFQIGETKYGKPILDRVVDYSLSLKDAAKCALISLDSTIRSNLSVGLPLDVLLYQKDSLSLNNHHNVTENDANFRALGEAWSQGLREAFSCLPDVQW
;
A
#
# COMPACT_ATOMS: atom_id res chain seq x y z
N MET A 1 6.51 -8.41 8.80
CA MET A 1 5.43 -7.85 9.67
C MET A 1 4.81 -6.61 9.06
N THR A 2 4.22 -6.73 7.86
CA THR A 2 3.51 -5.65 7.17
C THR A 2 2.86 -6.25 5.94
N TYR A 3 1.67 -5.83 5.55
CA TYR A 3 1.13 -6.03 4.20
C TYR A 3 0.39 -4.78 3.73
N CYS A 4 0.84 -4.23 2.59
CA CYS A 4 0.14 -3.18 1.88
C CYS A 4 -0.11 -3.60 0.43
N VAL A 5 -1.21 -3.13 -0.14
CA VAL A 5 -1.59 -3.33 -1.55
C VAL A 5 -2.15 -2.03 -2.12
N ALA A 6 -1.85 -1.76 -3.38
CA ALA A 6 -2.51 -0.70 -4.13
C ALA A 6 -2.82 -1.14 -5.56
N MET A 7 -3.88 -0.59 -6.13
CA MET A 7 -4.37 -0.92 -7.46
C MET A 7 -4.53 0.37 -8.27
N GLY A 8 -4.01 0.37 -9.50
CA GLY A 8 -4.19 1.41 -10.50
C GLY A 8 -5.17 0.97 -11.57
N LEU A 9 -6.36 1.55 -11.57
CA LEU A 9 -7.52 1.12 -12.35
C LEU A 9 -7.97 2.27 -13.26
N GLU A 10 -8.86 1.96 -14.20
CA GLU A 10 -9.44 2.95 -15.12
C GLU A 10 -10.13 4.10 -14.37
N GLN A 11 -10.86 3.76 -13.31
CA GLN A 11 -11.70 4.69 -12.54
C GLN A 11 -10.92 5.46 -11.46
N GLY A 12 -9.65 5.11 -11.21
CA GLY A 12 -8.83 5.72 -10.17
C GLY A 12 -7.91 4.73 -9.46
N LEU A 13 -7.69 4.93 -8.17
CA LEU A 13 -6.74 4.14 -7.37
C LEU A 13 -7.40 3.57 -6.12
N VAL A 14 -6.96 2.40 -5.68
CA VAL A 14 -7.33 1.82 -4.38
C VAL A 14 -6.06 1.53 -3.60
N PHE A 15 -6.05 1.88 -2.32
CA PHE A 15 -4.96 1.62 -1.39
C PHE A 15 -5.50 0.89 -0.16
N ALA A 16 -4.78 -0.12 0.33
CA ALA A 16 -5.08 -0.76 1.59
C ALA A 16 -3.79 -1.16 2.31
N ALA A 17 -3.72 -0.90 3.61
CA ALA A 17 -2.55 -1.21 4.42
C ALA A 17 -2.96 -1.73 5.80
N ASP A 18 -2.26 -2.74 6.27
CA ASP A 18 -2.32 -3.17 7.67
C ASP A 18 -1.52 -2.22 8.57
N SER A 19 -1.65 -2.35 9.89
CA SER A 19 -0.97 -1.47 10.86
C SER A 19 -0.09 -2.19 11.87
N ARG A 20 -0.16 -3.53 11.93
CA ARG A 20 0.73 -4.32 12.80
C ARG A 20 2.17 -4.18 12.34
N THR A 21 3.07 -3.86 13.27
CA THR A 21 4.46 -3.53 12.94
C THR A 21 5.42 -4.07 13.99
N ASN A 22 6.58 -4.56 13.54
CA ASN A 22 7.69 -4.90 14.41
C ASN A 22 8.51 -3.65 14.74
N ALA A 23 8.56 -3.26 16.00
CA ALA A 23 9.36 -2.13 16.49
C ALA A 23 10.64 -2.58 17.24
N GLY A 24 10.89 -3.89 17.36
CA GLY A 24 12.03 -4.44 18.09
C GLY A 24 11.74 -5.86 18.60
N VAL A 25 12.74 -6.48 19.23
CA VAL A 25 12.55 -7.79 19.87
C VAL A 25 11.41 -7.69 20.89
N ASP A 26 10.40 -8.54 20.74
CA ASP A 26 9.17 -8.59 21.55
C ASP A 26 8.33 -7.29 21.56
N GLN A 27 8.54 -6.38 20.60
CA GLN A 27 7.79 -5.14 20.47
C GLN A 27 6.95 -5.14 19.20
N ILE A 28 5.74 -5.68 19.31
CA ILE A 28 4.71 -5.59 18.25
C ILE A 28 3.76 -4.45 18.62
N ALA A 29 3.59 -3.49 17.72
CA ALA A 29 2.76 -2.31 17.94
C ALA A 29 1.99 -1.91 16.68
N THR A 30 1.10 -0.94 16.83
CA THR A 30 0.25 -0.41 15.76
C THR A 30 0.83 0.90 15.23
N TYR A 31 1.24 0.90 13.97
CA TYR A 31 1.71 2.09 13.26
C TYR A 31 0.99 2.23 11.93
N ARG A 32 0.55 3.44 11.61
CA ARG A 32 -0.07 3.76 10.31
C ARG A 32 0.97 3.64 9.20
N LYS A 33 0.58 2.95 8.12
CA LYS A 33 1.44 2.72 6.95
C LYS A 33 0.91 3.36 5.67
N LEU A 34 -0.22 4.07 5.75
CA LEU A 34 -0.79 4.87 4.67
C LEU A 34 -0.64 6.36 5.02
N HIS A 35 0.07 7.10 4.18
CA HIS A 35 0.36 8.52 4.38
C HIS A 35 -0.23 9.35 3.24
N LYS A 36 -0.86 10.47 3.57
CA LYS A 36 -1.58 11.34 2.63
C LYS A 36 -0.87 12.69 2.51
N PHE A 37 -0.65 13.13 1.29
CA PHE A 37 -0.11 14.45 0.95
C PHE A 37 -1.05 15.08 -0.07
N GLU A 38 -1.68 16.20 0.28
CA GLU A 38 -2.77 16.79 -0.50
C GLU A 38 -2.57 18.30 -0.59
N VAL A 39 -2.75 18.83 -1.80
CA VAL A 39 -2.99 20.26 -2.02
C VAL A 39 -4.34 20.34 -2.72
N ALA A 40 -5.34 20.87 -2.01
CA ALA A 40 -6.72 20.85 -2.43
C ALA A 40 -6.89 21.42 -3.86
N GLY A 41 -7.50 20.63 -4.73
CA GLY A 41 -7.75 21.01 -6.13
C GLY A 41 -6.53 20.96 -7.07
N GLU A 42 -5.34 20.60 -6.56
CA GLU A 42 -4.11 20.56 -7.35
C GLU A 42 -3.49 19.15 -7.38
N ARG A 43 -3.32 18.50 -6.22
CA ARG A 43 -2.67 17.18 -6.16
C ARG A 43 -3.14 16.36 -4.97
N ALA A 44 -3.17 15.05 -5.18
CA ALA A 44 -3.50 14.05 -4.18
C ALA A 44 -2.50 12.90 -4.29
N VAL A 45 -1.63 12.74 -3.30
CA VAL A 45 -0.56 11.74 -3.25
C VAL A 45 -0.72 10.87 -2.01
N VAL A 46 -0.62 9.56 -2.21
CA VAL A 46 -0.66 8.53 -1.17
C VAL A 46 0.63 7.73 -1.21
N ILE A 47 1.22 7.50 -0.04
CA ILE A 47 2.40 6.67 0.13
C ILE A 47 2.07 5.54 1.10
N LEU A 48 2.29 4.30 0.66
CA LEU A 48 2.28 3.11 1.52
C LEU A 48 3.70 2.71 1.88
N SER A 49 3.94 2.24 3.10
CA SER A 49 5.30 1.89 3.57
C SER A 49 5.39 0.47 4.11
N ALA A 50 6.48 -0.24 3.81
CA ALA A 50 6.82 -1.53 4.41
C ALA A 50 8.35 -1.66 4.60
N GLY A 51 8.76 -2.48 5.57
CA GLY A 51 10.18 -2.74 5.86
C GLY A 51 10.60 -2.20 7.22
N ASN A 52 11.83 -1.72 7.31
CA ASN A 52 12.38 -1.19 8.55
C ASN A 52 11.62 0.07 9.02
N LEU A 53 11.03 0.01 10.21
CA LEU A 53 10.18 1.08 10.74
C LEU A 53 10.93 2.40 10.94
N ALA A 54 12.18 2.37 11.41
CA ALA A 54 12.98 3.58 11.61
C ALA A 54 13.29 4.25 10.26
N THR A 55 13.59 3.46 9.24
CA THR A 55 13.82 3.94 7.88
C THR A 55 12.53 4.54 7.28
N THR A 56 11.40 3.84 7.33
CA THR A 56 10.14 4.36 6.76
C THR A 56 9.68 5.63 7.47
N GLN A 57 9.76 5.69 8.81
CA GLN A 57 9.43 6.90 9.56
C GLN A 57 10.36 8.07 9.25
N SER A 58 11.66 7.82 9.10
CA SER A 58 12.64 8.85 8.71
C SER A 58 12.32 9.40 7.33
N VAL A 59 12.00 8.54 6.35
CA VAL A 59 11.62 8.95 5.00
C VAL A 59 10.37 9.82 5.04
N ILE A 60 9.29 9.36 5.68
CA ILE A 60 8.04 10.13 5.77
C ILE A 60 8.25 11.46 6.50
N SER A 61 9.06 11.48 7.57
CA SER A 61 9.37 12.70 8.32
C SER A 61 10.14 13.72 7.48
N LEU A 62 11.15 13.28 6.72
CA LEU A 62 11.90 14.16 5.82
C LEU A 62 11.04 14.70 4.67
N LEU A 63 10.15 13.87 4.12
CA LEU A 63 9.21 14.30 3.08
C LEU A 63 8.29 15.41 3.60
N ASN A 64 7.75 15.27 4.82
CA ASN A 64 6.94 16.30 5.47
C ASN A 64 7.74 17.58 5.76
N MET A 65 8.95 17.45 6.31
CA MET A 65 9.81 18.59 6.65
C MET A 65 10.20 19.42 5.42
N ARG A 66 10.29 18.79 4.24
CA ARG A 66 10.66 19.46 2.98
C ARG A 66 9.51 20.17 2.30
N LEU A 67 8.26 19.95 2.72
CA LEU A 67 7.12 20.64 2.15
C LEU A 67 7.29 22.16 2.29
N GLY A 68 7.15 22.89 1.19
CA GLY A 68 7.34 24.35 1.16
C GLY A 68 8.79 24.85 1.21
N SER A 69 9.77 23.95 1.17
CA SER A 69 11.19 24.33 1.02
C SER A 69 11.60 24.46 -0.45
N ASP A 70 12.77 25.07 -0.70
CA ASP A 70 13.36 25.18 -2.04
C ASP A 70 13.91 23.85 -2.59
N ARG A 71 13.91 22.78 -1.79
CA ARG A 71 14.31 21.44 -2.24
C ARG A 71 13.15 20.75 -2.98
N PRO A 72 13.45 19.85 -3.94
CA PRO A 72 12.43 18.98 -4.52
C PRO A 72 11.61 18.29 -3.43
N ASN A 73 10.29 18.49 -3.46
CA ASN A 73 9.35 18.02 -2.45
C ASN A 73 8.01 17.65 -3.10
N LEU A 74 7.19 16.90 -2.37
CA LEU A 74 5.95 16.31 -2.91
C LEU A 74 4.92 17.34 -3.39
N HIS A 75 4.99 18.59 -2.90
CA HIS A 75 4.11 19.69 -3.32
C HIS A 75 4.71 20.57 -4.43
N GLY A 76 6.02 20.49 -4.66
CA GLY A 76 6.73 21.35 -5.62
C GLY A 76 7.04 20.68 -6.95
N VAL A 77 7.08 19.35 -7.02
CA VAL A 77 7.38 18.62 -8.26
C VAL A 77 6.20 18.62 -9.24
N SER A 78 6.49 18.45 -10.53
CA SER A 78 5.50 18.65 -11.61
C SER A 78 4.79 17.39 -12.07
N SER A 79 5.33 16.20 -11.78
CA SER A 79 4.75 14.93 -12.23
C SER A 79 4.74 13.86 -11.13
N MET A 80 3.85 12.87 -11.24
CA MET A 80 3.86 11.72 -10.32
C MET A 80 5.14 10.86 -10.45
N TYR A 81 5.82 10.91 -11.59
CA TYR A 81 7.15 10.30 -11.75
C TYR A 81 8.20 11.00 -10.87
N ASP A 82 8.16 12.34 -10.82
CA ASP A 82 9.05 13.11 -9.95
C ASP A 82 8.73 12.89 -8.48
N VAL A 83 7.44 12.71 -8.13
CA VAL A 83 7.02 12.30 -6.78
C VAL A 83 7.70 10.98 -6.40
N ALA A 84 7.64 9.95 -7.25
CA ALA A 84 8.32 8.67 -7.00
C ALA A 84 9.85 8.84 -6.89
N SER A 85 10.44 9.70 -7.72
CA SER A 85 11.87 10.03 -7.69
C SER A 85 12.30 10.71 -6.40
N VAL A 86 11.49 11.62 -5.85
CA VAL A 86 11.73 12.28 -4.56
C VAL A 86 11.67 11.26 -3.42
N VAL A 87 10.69 10.35 -3.44
CA VAL A 87 10.56 9.27 -2.43
C VAL A 87 11.76 8.33 -2.49
N GLY A 88 12.13 7.85 -3.68
CA GLY A 88 13.29 6.96 -3.87
C GLY A 88 14.62 7.61 -3.47
N SER A 89 14.81 8.89 -3.78
CA SER A 89 16.01 9.64 -3.39
C SER A 89 16.08 9.85 -1.87
N THR A 90 14.94 10.14 -1.24
CA THR A 90 14.86 10.29 0.22
C THR A 90 15.11 8.94 0.92
N CYS A 91 14.63 7.83 0.35
CA CYS A 91 14.93 6.48 0.83
C CYS A 91 16.43 6.19 0.83
N ARG A 92 17.12 6.43 -0.30
CA ARG A 92 18.58 6.28 -0.41
C ARG A 92 19.32 7.15 0.60
N GLU A 93 18.91 8.40 0.77
CA GLU A 93 19.52 9.32 1.74
C GLU A 93 19.46 8.76 3.17
N VAL A 94 18.29 8.28 3.60
CA VAL A 94 18.11 7.69 4.93
C VAL A 94 18.92 6.41 5.09
N ILE A 95 18.88 5.51 4.09
CA ILE A 95 19.64 4.26 4.12
C ILE A 95 21.14 4.57 4.22
N MET A 96 21.68 5.47 3.39
CA MET A 96 23.11 5.84 3.44
C MET A 96 23.52 6.44 4.78
N ARG A 97 22.68 7.32 5.35
CA ARG A 97 22.90 7.92 6.67
C ARG A 97 23.01 6.85 7.76
N ASP A 98 22.10 5.89 7.77
CA ASP A 98 21.98 4.90 8.85
C ASP A 98 22.92 3.71 8.65
N SER A 99 23.22 3.34 7.40
CA SER A 99 24.16 2.26 7.09
C SER A 99 25.61 2.62 7.44
N GLY A 100 25.98 3.90 7.35
CA GLY A 100 27.33 4.38 7.66
C GLY A 100 27.72 4.26 9.13
N GLN A 101 26.78 3.95 10.02
CA GLN A 101 27.00 3.85 11.47
C GLN A 101 27.09 2.40 11.99
N SER A 102 26.86 1.38 11.15
CA SER A 102 26.75 -0.01 11.59
C SER A 102 27.91 -0.89 11.11
N GLN A 103 28.56 -1.62 12.03
CA GLN A 103 29.42 -2.78 11.74
C GLN A 103 28.64 -4.12 11.67
N SER A 104 27.29 -4.10 11.74
CA SER A 104 26.46 -5.31 11.91
C SER A 104 25.37 -5.49 10.84
N SER A 105 24.88 -6.73 10.73
CA SER A 105 23.93 -7.32 9.76
C SER A 105 22.47 -6.81 9.83
N VAL A 106 22.24 -5.57 10.27
CA VAL A 106 20.90 -4.99 10.36
C VAL A 106 20.37 -4.67 8.95
N ASN A 107 19.18 -5.16 8.63
CA ASN A 107 18.50 -4.84 7.37
C ASN A 107 17.71 -3.52 7.52
N PHE A 108 18.17 -2.47 6.85
CA PHE A 108 17.51 -1.16 6.74
C PHE A 108 16.63 -1.03 5.50
N GLY A 109 16.44 -2.11 4.75
CA GLY A 109 15.65 -2.12 3.53
C GLY A 109 14.18 -1.79 3.81
N SER A 110 13.65 -0.88 2.99
CA SER A 110 12.25 -0.47 3.02
C SER A 110 11.74 -0.25 1.61
N SER A 111 10.46 -0.54 1.38
CA SER A 111 9.80 -0.38 0.09
C SER A 111 8.57 0.50 0.26
N PHE A 112 8.22 1.20 -0.81
CA PHE A 112 7.06 2.11 -0.80
C PHE A 112 6.21 1.87 -2.03
N ILE A 113 4.90 2.02 -1.87
CA ILE A 113 4.01 2.21 -3.01
C ILE A 113 3.62 3.68 -3.02
N VAL A 114 3.83 4.35 -4.15
CA VAL A 114 3.53 5.78 -4.32
C VAL A 114 2.48 5.89 -5.41
N GLY A 115 1.31 6.42 -5.08
CA GLY A 115 0.24 6.59 -6.05
C GLY A 115 -0.52 7.88 -5.83
N GLY A 116 -1.14 8.39 -6.88
CA GLY A 116 -1.86 9.65 -6.79
C GLY A 116 -2.13 10.26 -8.14
N GLN A 117 -2.51 11.53 -8.11
CA GLN A 117 -2.74 12.34 -9.30
C GLN A 117 -2.34 13.79 -9.01
N ILE A 118 -1.68 14.40 -9.99
CA ILE A 118 -1.44 15.84 -10.07
C ILE A 118 -2.35 16.38 -11.18
N GLN A 119 -2.92 17.57 -10.99
CA GLN A 119 -3.80 18.22 -11.96
C GLN A 119 -3.15 18.24 -13.35
N GLY A 120 -3.87 17.75 -14.36
CA GLY A 120 -3.39 17.64 -15.74
C GLY A 120 -2.69 16.31 -16.07
N GLU A 121 -2.37 15.47 -15.08
CA GLU A 121 -1.92 14.09 -15.30
C GLU A 121 -3.04 13.09 -15.06
N ALA A 122 -2.93 11.89 -15.66
CA ALA A 122 -3.73 10.76 -15.24
C ALA A 122 -3.29 10.26 -13.84
N PRO A 123 -4.13 9.52 -13.10
CA PRO A 123 -3.67 8.82 -11.91
C PRO A 123 -2.56 7.84 -12.25
N ARG A 124 -1.49 7.81 -11.44
CA ARG A 124 -0.31 6.94 -11.63
C ARG A 124 0.05 6.25 -10.33
N LEU A 125 0.67 5.08 -10.44
CA LEU A 125 1.02 4.22 -9.31
C LEU A 125 2.40 3.57 -9.53
N PHE A 126 3.26 3.66 -8.52
CA PHE A 126 4.65 3.23 -8.58
C PHE A 126 5.00 2.34 -7.40
N LEU A 127 5.89 1.39 -7.63
CA LEU A 127 6.57 0.61 -6.60
C LEU A 127 8.02 1.07 -6.50
N VAL A 128 8.38 1.64 -5.36
CA VAL A 128 9.74 2.08 -5.03
C VAL A 128 10.45 0.99 -4.24
N TYR A 129 11.55 0.49 -4.78
CA TYR A 129 12.39 -0.54 -4.17
C TYR A 129 13.36 0.04 -3.13
N PRO A 130 13.97 -0.80 -2.27
CA PRO A 130 14.96 -0.36 -1.29
C PRO A 130 16.13 0.43 -1.89
N GLU A 131 16.52 0.13 -3.12
CA GLU A 131 17.58 0.82 -3.88
C GLU A 131 17.14 2.22 -4.37
N GLY A 132 15.85 2.56 -4.19
CA GLY A 132 15.25 3.84 -4.56
C GLY A 132 15.01 4.02 -6.05
N ASN A 133 15.22 3.00 -6.87
CA ASN A 133 14.62 2.90 -8.20
C ASN A 133 13.16 2.42 -8.07
N PHE A 134 12.40 2.52 -9.17
CA PHE A 134 10.98 2.20 -9.14
C PHE A 134 10.47 1.72 -10.49
N ILE A 135 9.34 1.03 -10.46
CA ILE A 135 8.53 0.67 -11.64
C ILE A 135 7.14 1.28 -11.51
N GLU A 136 6.44 1.39 -12.64
CA GLU A 136 5.08 1.91 -12.73
C GLU A 136 4.09 0.80 -13.06
N SER A 137 2.88 0.87 -12.51
CA SER A 137 1.79 -0.04 -12.86
C SER A 137 1.35 0.22 -14.30
N THR A 138 0.89 -0.83 -14.97
CA THR A 138 0.31 -0.72 -16.31
C THR A 138 -1.08 -1.34 -16.32
N ARG A 139 -1.76 -1.32 -17.46
CA ARG A 139 -3.03 -2.03 -17.63
C ARG A 139 -2.88 -3.55 -17.44
N ASP A 140 -1.73 -4.10 -17.85
CA ASP A 140 -1.43 -5.54 -17.73
C ASP A 140 -1.00 -5.93 -16.31
N THR A 141 -0.38 -4.99 -15.58
CA THR A 141 0.01 -5.16 -14.17
C THR A 141 -0.60 -4.02 -13.33
N PRO A 142 -1.91 -4.08 -13.03
CA PRO A 142 -2.66 -2.97 -12.45
C PRO A 142 -2.56 -2.89 -10.92
N TYR A 143 -1.68 -3.64 -10.27
CA TYR A 143 -1.53 -3.60 -8.81
C TYR A 143 -0.10 -3.87 -8.35
N PHE A 144 0.23 -3.37 -7.15
CA PHE A 144 1.46 -3.68 -6.44
C PHE A 144 1.16 -4.09 -5.00
N GLN A 145 2.07 -4.89 -4.44
CA GLN A 145 2.05 -5.32 -3.05
C GLN A 145 3.43 -5.11 -2.43
N ILE A 146 3.49 -4.80 -1.13
CA ILE A 146 4.73 -4.74 -0.33
C ILE A 146 4.53 -5.43 1.02
N GLY A 147 5.60 -6.04 1.55
CA GLY A 147 5.57 -6.81 2.81
C GLY A 147 5.29 -8.31 2.61
N GLU A 148 4.37 -8.88 3.40
CA GLU A 148 3.96 -10.29 3.38
C GLU A 148 2.92 -10.57 2.28
N THR A 149 3.34 -10.49 1.02
CA THR A 149 2.42 -10.39 -0.12
C THR A 149 1.81 -11.72 -0.59
N LYS A 150 2.44 -12.85 -0.26
CA LYS A 150 2.18 -14.16 -0.89
C LYS A 150 0.78 -14.71 -0.60
N TYR A 151 0.27 -14.53 0.61
CA TYR A 151 -1.01 -15.12 1.06
C TYR A 151 -2.21 -14.48 0.35
N GLY A 152 -2.17 -13.15 0.22
CA GLY A 152 -3.24 -12.38 -0.40
C GLY A 152 -3.15 -12.30 -1.93
N LYS A 153 -2.03 -12.69 -2.54
CA LYS A 153 -1.82 -12.57 -3.99
C LYS A 153 -2.82 -13.37 -4.85
N PRO A 154 -3.16 -14.64 -4.53
CA PRO A 154 -3.97 -15.46 -5.45
C PRO A 154 -5.39 -14.95 -5.71
N ILE A 155 -5.98 -14.14 -4.83
CA ILE A 155 -7.28 -13.52 -5.09
C ILE A 155 -7.12 -12.31 -6.02
N LEU A 156 -6.03 -11.54 -5.87
CA LEU A 156 -5.72 -10.41 -6.74
C LEU A 156 -5.51 -10.90 -8.18
N ASP A 157 -4.69 -11.93 -8.37
CA ASP A 157 -4.42 -12.52 -9.69
C ASP A 157 -5.67 -13.08 -10.39
N ARG A 158 -6.74 -13.40 -9.65
CA ARG A 158 -7.98 -13.98 -10.20
C ARG A 158 -9.06 -12.96 -10.51
N VAL A 159 -9.05 -11.81 -9.84
CA VAL A 159 -10.18 -10.86 -9.83
C VAL A 159 -9.78 -9.49 -10.33
N VAL A 160 -8.53 -9.06 -10.12
CA VAL A 160 -8.10 -7.71 -10.43
C VAL A 160 -7.70 -7.61 -11.90
N ASP A 161 -8.47 -6.80 -12.63
CA ASP A 161 -8.11 -6.28 -13.95
C ASP A 161 -8.26 -4.74 -13.94
N TYR A 162 -7.74 -4.07 -14.97
CA TYR A 162 -7.76 -2.60 -15.06
C TYR A 162 -9.16 -1.98 -15.07
N SER A 163 -10.18 -2.71 -15.52
CA SER A 163 -11.56 -2.24 -15.64
C SER A 163 -12.39 -2.44 -14.36
N LEU A 164 -11.85 -3.15 -13.37
CA LEU A 164 -12.52 -3.45 -12.12
C LEU A 164 -12.98 -2.16 -11.42
N SER A 165 -14.20 -2.17 -10.87
CA SER A 165 -14.75 -1.00 -10.17
C SER A 165 -13.96 -0.70 -8.89
N LEU A 166 -13.87 0.57 -8.48
CA LEU A 166 -13.17 0.94 -7.23
C LEU A 166 -13.74 0.21 -6.00
N LYS A 167 -15.06 -0.03 -5.97
CA LYS A 167 -15.71 -0.75 -4.86
C LYS A 167 -15.34 -2.23 -4.85
N ASP A 168 -15.32 -2.88 -6.02
CA ASP A 168 -14.94 -4.28 -6.11
C ASP A 168 -13.45 -4.48 -5.85
N ALA A 169 -12.61 -3.56 -6.30
CA ALA A 169 -11.19 -3.53 -5.99
C ALA A 169 -10.92 -3.38 -4.48
N ALA A 170 -11.64 -2.47 -3.80
CA ALA A 170 -11.54 -2.33 -2.34
C ALA A 170 -11.99 -3.61 -1.61
N LYS A 171 -13.10 -4.22 -2.04
CA LYS A 171 -13.55 -5.53 -1.53
C LYS A 171 -12.51 -6.61 -1.75
N CYS A 172 -11.89 -6.68 -2.93
CA CYS A 172 -10.82 -7.62 -3.24
C CYS A 172 -9.57 -7.40 -2.37
N ALA A 173 -9.18 -6.13 -2.14
CA ALA A 173 -8.09 -5.78 -1.24
C ALA A 173 -8.35 -6.23 0.20
N LEU A 174 -9.58 -6.05 0.69
CA LEU A 174 -9.99 -6.50 2.02
C LEU A 174 -9.95 -8.02 2.17
N ILE A 175 -10.45 -8.78 1.17
CA ILE A 175 -10.36 -10.25 1.17
C ILE A 175 -8.88 -10.72 1.13
N SER A 176 -8.05 -10.03 0.37
CA SER A 176 -6.60 -10.28 0.30
C SER A 176 -5.93 -10.08 1.67
N LEU A 177 -6.30 -9.02 2.40
CA LEU A 177 -5.84 -8.75 3.75
C LEU A 177 -6.39 -9.76 4.77
N ASP A 178 -7.67 -10.12 4.73
CA ASP A 178 -8.27 -11.14 5.60
C ASP A 178 -7.57 -12.50 5.46
N SER A 179 -7.33 -12.94 4.22
CA SER A 179 -6.61 -14.19 3.94
C SER A 179 -5.19 -14.18 4.51
N THR A 180 -4.54 -13.01 4.46
CA THR A 180 -3.18 -12.82 4.98
C THR A 180 -3.16 -12.80 6.51
N ILE A 181 -4.09 -12.08 7.15
CA ILE A 181 -4.21 -12.01 8.63
C ILE A 181 -4.45 -13.41 9.22
N ARG A 182 -5.31 -14.21 8.60
CA ARG A 182 -5.60 -15.58 9.05
C ARG A 182 -4.40 -16.52 8.95
N SER A 183 -3.47 -16.23 8.04
CA SER A 183 -2.36 -17.13 7.70
C SER A 183 -1.00 -16.65 8.20
N ASN A 184 -0.89 -15.40 8.64
CA ASN A 184 0.37 -14.80 9.09
C ASN A 184 0.12 -13.73 10.17
N LEU A 185 0.51 -14.04 11.41
CA LEU A 185 0.32 -13.17 12.59
C LEU A 185 1.07 -11.85 12.51
N SER A 186 1.99 -11.69 11.57
CA SER A 186 2.77 -10.47 11.40
C SER A 186 2.01 -9.36 10.67
N VAL A 187 0.83 -9.67 10.15
CA VAL A 187 -0.13 -8.74 9.54
C VAL A 187 -1.34 -8.63 10.45
N GLY A 188 -1.88 -7.43 10.63
CA GLY A 188 -3.00 -7.26 11.55
C GLY A 188 -3.74 -5.94 11.45
N LEU A 189 -4.95 -5.96 12.00
CA LEU A 189 -5.83 -4.82 12.19
C LEU A 189 -5.21 -3.78 13.15
N PRO A 190 -5.69 -2.52 13.11
CA PRO A 190 -6.62 -1.95 12.13
C PRO A 190 -6.04 -1.87 10.71
N LEU A 191 -6.91 -1.72 9.70
CA LEU A 191 -6.53 -1.47 8.30
C LEU A 191 -6.88 -0.02 7.93
N ASP A 192 -6.02 0.63 7.15
CA ASP A 192 -6.32 1.88 6.47
C ASP A 192 -6.64 1.59 4.99
N VAL A 193 -7.82 2.00 4.52
CA VAL A 193 -8.28 1.78 3.13
C VAL A 193 -8.68 3.11 2.50
N LEU A 194 -8.17 3.42 1.31
CA LEU A 194 -8.46 4.66 0.59
C LEU A 194 -8.86 4.37 -0.85
N LEU A 195 -9.99 4.94 -1.29
CA LEU A 195 -10.45 4.87 -2.67
C LEU A 195 -10.33 6.25 -3.29
N TYR A 196 -9.44 6.40 -4.25
CA TYR A 196 -9.25 7.63 -4.99
C TYR A 196 -10.01 7.57 -6.30
N GLN A 197 -10.94 8.49 -6.52
CA GLN A 197 -11.62 8.61 -7.81
C GLN A 197 -10.78 9.48 -8.75
N LYS A 198 -10.58 9.01 -9.99
CA LYS A 198 -9.89 9.76 -11.03
C LYS A 198 -10.46 11.18 -11.17
N ASP A 199 -9.56 12.15 -11.31
CA ASP A 199 -9.81 13.59 -11.48
C ASP A 199 -10.47 14.27 -10.26
N SER A 200 -10.67 13.56 -9.15
CA SER A 200 -11.28 14.15 -7.94
C SER A 200 -10.33 15.04 -7.16
N LEU A 201 -9.01 14.79 -7.28
CA LEU A 201 -7.95 15.45 -6.49
C LEU A 201 -8.28 15.55 -5.00
N SER A 202 -8.97 14.53 -4.46
CA SER A 202 -9.41 14.47 -3.06
C SER A 202 -9.07 13.14 -2.41
N LEU A 203 -8.57 13.18 -1.17
CA LEU A 203 -8.24 11.99 -0.37
C LEU A 203 -9.23 11.71 0.77
N ASN A 204 -10.47 12.18 0.63
CA ASN A 204 -11.50 12.12 1.67
C ASN A 204 -12.18 10.75 1.81
N ASN A 205 -12.15 9.91 0.77
CA ASN A 205 -12.75 8.57 0.80
C ASN A 205 -11.78 7.56 1.43
N HIS A 206 -11.48 7.80 2.71
CA HIS A 206 -10.58 7.02 3.56
C HIS A 206 -11.37 6.38 4.70
N HIS A 207 -11.14 5.09 4.90
CA HIS A 207 -11.84 4.25 5.87
C HIS A 207 -10.83 3.59 6.79
N ASN A 208 -11.17 3.52 8.08
CA ASN A 208 -10.42 2.76 9.08
C ASN A 208 -11.23 1.51 9.45
N VAL A 209 -10.68 0.34 9.14
CA VAL A 209 -11.30 -0.96 9.45
C VAL A 209 -10.68 -1.47 10.74
N THR A 210 -11.47 -1.46 11.80
CA THR A 210 -11.03 -1.93 13.12
C THR A 210 -11.45 -3.37 13.38
N GLU A 211 -10.99 -3.97 14.49
CA GLU A 211 -11.42 -5.30 14.93
C GLU A 211 -12.94 -5.42 15.14
N ASN A 212 -13.62 -4.30 15.41
CA ASN A 212 -15.05 -4.26 15.65
C ASN A 212 -15.88 -4.02 14.38
N ASP A 213 -15.24 -3.79 13.23
CA ASP A 213 -15.94 -3.49 11.97
C ASP A 213 -16.83 -4.68 11.55
N ALA A 214 -18.15 -4.47 11.61
CA ALA A 214 -19.13 -5.51 11.30
C ALA A 214 -19.14 -5.85 9.80
N ASN A 215 -18.89 -4.88 8.93
CA ASN A 215 -18.90 -5.10 7.48
C ASN A 215 -17.68 -5.91 7.05
N PHE A 216 -16.50 -5.64 7.62
CA PHE A 216 -15.30 -6.42 7.34
C PHE A 216 -15.43 -7.87 7.83
N ARG A 217 -15.97 -8.08 9.04
CA ARG A 217 -16.25 -9.43 9.57
C ARG A 217 -17.24 -10.18 8.68
N ALA A 218 -18.37 -9.56 8.35
CA ALA A 218 -19.37 -10.16 7.47
C ALA A 218 -18.80 -10.49 6.08
N LEU A 219 -17.92 -9.64 5.54
CA LEU A 219 -17.24 -9.91 4.27
C LEU A 219 -16.34 -11.15 4.34
N GLY A 220 -15.52 -11.27 5.39
CA GLY A 220 -14.65 -12.45 5.59
C GLY A 220 -15.44 -13.74 5.82
N GLU A 221 -16.54 -13.68 6.57
CA GLU A 221 -17.45 -14.81 6.79
C GLU A 221 -18.14 -15.25 5.49
N ALA A 222 -18.71 -14.30 4.74
CA ALA A 222 -19.36 -14.58 3.46
C ALA A 222 -18.37 -15.18 2.45
N TRP A 223 -17.14 -14.65 2.39
CA TRP A 223 -16.09 -15.21 1.54
C TRP A 223 -15.72 -16.64 1.93
N SER A 224 -15.53 -16.90 3.23
CA SER A 224 -15.19 -18.23 3.75
C SER A 224 -16.30 -19.24 3.46
N GLN A 225 -17.57 -18.83 3.60
CA GLN A 225 -18.72 -19.68 3.30
C GLN A 225 -18.82 -19.99 1.81
N GLY A 226 -18.72 -18.96 0.95
CA GLY A 226 -18.77 -19.14 -0.50
C GLY A 226 -17.65 -20.04 -1.04
N LEU A 227 -16.44 -19.96 -0.47
CA LEU A 227 -15.34 -20.87 -0.83
C LEU A 227 -15.65 -22.33 -0.49
N ARG A 228 -16.25 -22.60 0.69
CA ARG A 228 -16.63 -23.96 1.08
C ARG A 228 -17.73 -24.52 0.17
N GLU A 229 -18.71 -23.70 -0.16
CA GLU A 229 -19.78 -24.07 -1.10
C GLU A 229 -19.20 -24.37 -2.48
N ALA A 230 -18.39 -23.48 -3.04
CA ALA A 230 -17.73 -23.70 -4.33
C ALA A 230 -16.88 -24.97 -4.33
N PHE A 231 -16.13 -25.24 -3.25
CA PHE A 231 -15.35 -26.47 -3.10
C PHE A 231 -16.23 -27.71 -3.08
N SER A 232 -17.38 -27.68 -2.38
CA SER A 232 -18.32 -28.80 -2.32
C SER A 232 -18.99 -29.13 -3.66
N CYS A 233 -19.00 -28.17 -4.60
CA CYS A 233 -19.52 -28.36 -5.95
C CYS A 233 -18.46 -28.83 -6.96
N LEU A 234 -17.21 -29.00 -6.55
CA LEU A 234 -16.16 -29.51 -7.44
C LEU A 234 -16.39 -30.99 -7.76
N PRO A 235 -16.05 -31.44 -8.98
CA PRO A 235 -16.14 -32.85 -9.32
C PRO A 235 -15.13 -33.67 -8.50
N ASP A 236 -15.52 -34.90 -8.14
CA ASP A 236 -14.61 -35.86 -7.54
C ASP A 236 -13.46 -36.18 -8.50
N VAL A 237 -12.23 -36.23 -7.95
CA VAL A 237 -11.06 -36.65 -8.72
C VAL A 237 -11.12 -38.18 -8.86
N GLN A 238 -11.17 -38.67 -10.09
CA GLN A 238 -11.03 -40.09 -10.38
C GLN A 238 -9.55 -40.46 -10.30
N TRP A 239 -9.18 -41.28 -9.32
CA TRP A 239 -7.84 -41.83 -9.14
C TRP A 239 -7.66 -43.15 -9.90
#